data_AF-A0A959B3I7-F1
#
_entry.id   AF-A0A959B3I7-F1
#
_cell.length_a   1.000
_cell.length_b   1.000
_cell.length_c   1.000
_cell.angle_alpha   90.00
_cell.angle_beta   90.00
_cell.angle_gamma   90.00
#
_symmetry.space_group_name_H-M   'P 1'
#
loop_
_entity.id
_entity.type
_entity.pdbx_description
1 polymer ?
#
loop_
_entity_poly.entity_id
_entity_poly.type
_entity_poly.pdbx_seq_one_letter_code
_entity_poly.pdbx_strand_id
1 'polypeptide(L)' 'EYPGAGNNQAPRQEGPNTGPAENGVVQPVNDGFSYPAANQAIQVRIEAKN' A
#
# COMPACT_ATOMS: atom_id res chain seq x y z
N GLU A 1 11.32 -1.87 -4.61
CA GLU A 1 10.41 -0.77 -4.21
C GLU A 1 9.66 -1.21 -2.97
N TYR A 2 9.05 -0.31 -2.22
CA TYR A 2 8.24 -0.65 -1.04
C TYR A 2 7.04 0.30 -0.95
N PRO A 3 6.02 0.00 -0.12
CA PRO A 3 4.86 0.88 -0.01
C PRO A 3 5.26 2.35 0.23
N GLY A 4 4.88 3.24 -0.69
CA GLY A 4 5.17 4.67 -0.62
C GLY A 4 6.54 5.13 -1.16
N ALA A 5 7.42 4.22 -1.61
CA ALA A 5 8.71 4.58 -2.22
C ALA A 5 9.11 3.70 -3.41
N GLY A 6 9.63 4.34 -4.45
CA GLY A 6 9.99 3.71 -5.71
C GLY A 6 9.82 4.67 -6.88
N ASN A 7 10.32 4.24 -8.03
CA ASN A 7 10.14 4.94 -9.30
C ASN A 7 8.72 4.77 -9.83
N ASN A 8 8.10 3.62 -9.56
CA ASN A 8 6.72 3.33 -9.93
C ASN A 8 5.69 3.85 -8.90
N GLN A 9 6.07 4.81 -8.05
CA GLN A 9 5.18 5.42 -7.05
C GLN A 9 5.06 6.93 -7.33
N ALA A 10 3.86 7.50 -7.23
CA ALA A 10 3.68 8.94 -7.32
C ALA A 10 4.58 9.69 -6.30
N PRO A 11 5.10 10.89 -6.63
CA PRO A 11 4.98 11.61 -7.90
C PRO A 11 6.07 11.23 -8.93
N ARG A 12 6.82 10.14 -8.72
CA ARG A 12 7.95 9.73 -9.55
C ARG A 12 7.56 8.89 -10.78
N GLN A 13 6.29 8.45 -10.83
CA GLN A 13 5.73 7.80 -12.01
C GLN A 13 5.72 8.73 -13.22
N GLU A 14 6.10 8.20 -14.39
CA GLU A 14 6.12 8.96 -15.64
C GLU A 14 4.71 9.38 -16.12
N GLY A 15 3.68 8.65 -15.66
CA GLY A 15 2.28 8.96 -15.92
C GLY A 15 1.31 8.06 -15.15
N PRO A 16 -0.01 8.33 -15.23
CA PRO A 16 -1.03 7.45 -14.65
C PRO A 16 -0.90 6.02 -15.19
N ASN A 17 -1.17 5.02 -14.35
CA ASN A 17 -1.15 3.60 -14.72
C ASN A 17 0.20 3.12 -15.32
N THR A 18 1.32 3.73 -14.93
CA THR A 18 2.68 3.28 -15.32
C THR A 18 3.29 2.39 -14.23
N GLY A 19 3.92 1.28 -14.65
CA GLY A 19 4.53 0.28 -13.78
C GLY A 19 4.47 -1.12 -14.41
N PRO A 20 5.11 -2.14 -13.80
CA PRO A 20 4.99 -3.53 -14.23
C PRO A 20 3.53 -4.02 -14.17
N ALA A 21 3.17 -4.95 -15.05
CA ALA A 21 1.87 -5.62 -14.97
C ALA A 21 1.87 -6.63 -13.81
N GLU A 22 0.96 -6.45 -12.85
CA GLU A 22 0.85 -7.27 -11.64
C GLU A 22 -0.43 -8.13 -11.65
N ASN A 23 -0.70 -8.85 -12.75
CA ASN A 23 -1.89 -9.69 -12.93
C ASN A 23 -1.81 -11.05 -12.21
N GLY A 24 -1.26 -11.09 -10.99
CA GLY A 24 -1.12 -12.29 -10.18
C GLY A 24 -2.39 -12.68 -9.42
N VAL A 25 -2.39 -13.88 -8.83
CA VAL A 25 -3.40 -14.28 -7.83
C VAL A 25 -3.06 -13.66 -6.49
N VAL A 26 -4.07 -13.30 -5.70
CA VAL A 26 -3.89 -12.82 -4.31
C VAL A 26 -3.15 -13.89 -3.49
N GLN A 27 -2.08 -13.47 -2.81
CA GLN A 27 -1.21 -14.35 -2.03
C GLN A 27 -0.66 -13.61 -0.80
N PRO A 28 -0.16 -14.33 0.23
CA PRO A 28 0.59 -13.71 1.31
C PRO A 28 1.77 -12.89 0.77
N VAL A 29 2.01 -11.72 1.35
CA VAL A 29 3.09 -10.83 0.94
C VAL A 29 4.47 -11.45 1.21
N ASN A 30 5.40 -11.30 0.27
CA ASN A 30 6.78 -11.78 0.37
C ASN A 30 7.74 -10.85 -0.38
N ASP A 31 7.83 -9.60 0.06
CA ASP A 31 8.60 -8.53 -0.57
C ASP A 31 9.76 -8.01 0.32
N GLY A 32 9.97 -8.62 1.48
CA GLY A 32 10.98 -8.21 2.46
C GLY A 32 10.61 -6.96 3.27
N PHE A 33 9.45 -6.35 3.03
CA PHE A 33 8.97 -5.22 3.81
C PHE A 33 8.20 -5.71 5.04
N SER A 34 8.52 -5.13 6.20
CA SER A 34 7.78 -5.42 7.44
C SER A 34 6.58 -4.50 7.56
N TYR A 35 5.39 -5.06 7.39
CA TYR A 35 4.14 -4.32 7.55
C TYR A 35 3.79 -4.16 9.04
N PRO A 36 3.29 -2.97 9.45
CA PRO A 36 2.82 -2.78 10.81
C PRO A 36 1.61 -3.69 11.10
N ALA A 37 1.42 -4.04 12.37
CA ALA A 37 0.20 -4.71 12.79
C ALA A 37 -1.02 -3.81 12.52
N ALA A 38 -2.20 -4.43 12.31
CA ALA A 38 -3.41 -3.68 11.96
C ALA A 38 -3.77 -2.59 12.98
N ASN A 39 -3.55 -2.84 14.28
CA ASN A 39 -3.79 -1.86 15.35
C ASN A 39 -2.77 -0.71 15.41
N GLN A 40 -1.63 -0.84 14.71
CA GLN A 40 -0.65 0.23 14.56
C GLN A 40 -0.92 1.05 13.29
N ALA A 41 -1.53 0.43 12.27
CA ALA A 41 -1.85 1.07 11.00
C ALA A 41 -3.23 1.74 10.97
N ILE A 42 -4.19 1.20 11.72
CA ILE A 42 -5.61 1.58 11.66
C ILE A 42 -6.06 2.04 13.04
N GLN A 43 -6.53 3.29 13.11
CA GLN A 43 -7.22 3.82 14.28
C GLN A 43 -8.71 3.94 13.97
N VAL A 44 -9.54 3.39 14.85
CA VAL A 44 -11.00 3.49 14.76
C VAL A 44 -11.51 4.34 15.91
N ARG A 45 -12.32 5.36 15.59
CA ARG A 45 -13.03 6.20 16.55
C ARG A 45 -14.53 6.07 16.29
N ILE A 46 -15.29 5.72 17.33
CA ILE A 46 -16.75 5.60 17.27
C ILE A 46 -17.33 6.75 18.09
N GLU A 47 -18.23 7.52 17.49
CA GLU A 47 -18.94 8.62 18.15
C GLU A 47 -20.45 8.45 18.00
N ALA A 48 -21.20 8.81 19.05
CA ALA A 48 -22.65 8.88 18.95
C ALA A 48 -23.02 10.00 17.96
N LYS A 49 -24.00 9.71 17.10
CA LYS A 49 -24.52 10.70 16.18
C LYS A 49 -25.41 11.67 16.98
N ASN A 50 -25.06 12.95 16.99
CA ASN A 50 -25.92 14.00 17.52
C ASN A 50 -27.20 14.16 16.68
#